data_AF-E0TBK8-F1
#
_entry.id   AF-E0TBK8-F1
#
_cell.length_a   1.000
_cell.length_b   1.000
_cell.length_c   1.000
_cell.angle_alpha   90.00
_cell.angle_beta   90.00
_cell.angle_gamma   90.00
#
_symmetry.space_group_name_H-M   'P 1'
#
loop_
_entity.id
_entity.type
_entity.pdbx_description
1 polymer ?
#
loop_
_entity_poly.entity_id
_entity_poly.type
_entity_poly.pdbx_seq_one_letter_code
_entity_poly.pdbx_strand_id
1 'polypeptide(L)'
;MSGEHLSDQAEKGASEAARNGREALIASALSLVKERGYAALSVSAICKRAGVSAPSLYHHFGDKAGLLLALIEECLAQDATAMMSKIEGKEPPLQRLQRFIAIFREFFTGRTVDTATVVFAISQGRGESEAIANAVDKAQRAIVTFTAARFADILGMKDAQVFADLFLSFAAYLSQIAQTSAPDRDERLHRAVKHFERFFILGIGAERPEFLKDADFAAAHAKAASPQLA
;
A
#
# COMPACT_ATOMS: atom_id res chain seq x y z
N MET A 1 -23.98 13.87 45.12
CA MET A 1 -23.12 12.97 44.31
C MET A 1 -23.76 12.59 42.96
N SER A 2 -24.76 13.33 42.46
CA SER A 2 -25.48 12.95 41.22
C SER A 2 -25.12 13.79 39.98
N GLY A 3 -24.22 14.78 40.13
CA GLY A 3 -23.83 15.71 39.05
C GLY A 3 -22.62 15.26 38.23
N GLU A 4 -21.64 14.57 38.85
CA GLU A 4 -20.41 14.11 38.17
C GLU A 4 -20.66 12.93 37.21
N HIS A 5 -21.65 12.07 37.48
CA HIS A 5 -21.94 10.91 36.62
C HIS A 5 -22.66 11.26 35.31
N LEU A 6 -23.37 12.40 35.25
CA LEU A 6 -24.10 12.85 34.04
C LEU A 6 -23.19 13.61 33.05
N SER A 7 -22.18 14.35 33.55
CA SER A 7 -21.23 15.04 32.66
C SER A 7 -20.26 14.06 32.00
N ASP A 8 -19.83 13.02 32.73
CA ASP A 8 -18.91 11.99 32.23
C ASP A 8 -19.56 11.06 31.17
N GLN A 9 -20.89 10.85 31.23
CA GLN A 9 -21.62 10.11 30.19
C GLN A 9 -21.91 10.95 28.94
N ALA A 10 -22.16 12.26 29.09
CA ALA A 10 -22.36 13.17 27.96
C ALA A 10 -21.04 13.41 27.20
N GLU A 11 -19.91 13.55 27.91
CA GLU A 11 -18.58 13.65 27.30
C GLU A 11 -18.16 12.35 26.61
N LYS A 12 -18.44 11.18 27.20
CA LYS A 12 -18.24 9.87 26.54
C LYS A 12 -19.09 9.72 25.28
N GLY A 13 -20.38 10.04 25.33
CA GLY A 13 -21.28 9.95 24.17
C GLY A 13 -20.90 10.91 23.04
N ALA A 14 -20.46 12.13 23.35
CA ALA A 14 -19.95 13.08 22.37
C ALA A 14 -18.62 12.63 21.77
N SER A 15 -17.71 12.09 22.58
CA SER A 15 -16.43 11.51 22.13
C SER A 15 -16.63 10.29 21.23
N GLU A 16 -17.63 9.46 21.51
CA GLU A 16 -17.92 8.24 20.76
C GLU A 16 -18.60 8.57 19.42
N ALA A 17 -19.54 9.52 19.40
CA ALA A 17 -20.11 10.06 18.17
C ALA A 17 -19.07 10.78 17.30
N ALA A 18 -18.14 11.53 17.90
CA ALA A 18 -17.03 12.17 17.22
C ALA A 18 -16.06 11.14 16.62
N ARG A 19 -15.77 10.05 17.34
CA ARG A 19 -14.92 8.95 16.82
C ARG A 19 -15.58 8.25 15.63
N ASN A 20 -16.88 7.97 15.73
CA ASN A 20 -17.66 7.37 14.65
C ASN A 20 -17.70 8.27 13.40
N GLY A 21 -17.81 9.59 13.57
CA GLY A 21 -17.76 10.56 12.47
C GLY A 21 -16.40 10.61 11.76
N ARG A 22 -15.31 10.63 12.54
CA ARG A 22 -13.93 10.58 12.01
C ARG A 22 -13.67 9.32 11.20
N GLU A 23 -14.02 8.15 11.76
CA GLU A 23 -13.86 6.85 11.11
C GLU A 23 -14.72 6.74 9.83
N ALA A 24 -15.97 7.21 9.88
CA ALA A 24 -16.87 7.21 8.72
C ALA A 24 -16.34 8.09 7.56
N LEU A 25 -15.73 9.23 7.87
CA LEU A 25 -15.10 10.11 6.88
C LEU A 25 -13.90 9.45 6.20
N ILE A 26 -13.01 8.82 6.97
CA ILE A 26 -11.84 8.09 6.42
C ILE A 26 -12.30 6.91 5.55
N ALA A 27 -13.23 6.09 6.05
CA ALA A 27 -13.77 4.94 5.30
C ALA A 27 -14.46 5.37 4.00
N SER A 28 -15.17 6.49 4.03
CA SER A 28 -15.84 7.06 2.85
C SER A 28 -14.84 7.60 1.83
N ALA A 29 -13.80 8.30 2.27
CA ALA A 29 -12.73 8.77 1.40
C ALA A 29 -12.00 7.59 0.75
N LEU A 30 -11.63 6.57 1.53
CA LEU A 30 -11.03 5.34 1.02
C LEU A 30 -11.92 4.72 -0.07
N SER A 31 -13.21 4.52 0.21
CA SER A 31 -14.16 3.93 -0.75
C SER A 31 -14.27 4.74 -2.05
N LEU A 32 -14.30 6.07 -1.97
CA LEU A 32 -14.33 6.93 -3.16
C LEU A 32 -13.06 6.79 -4.00
N VAL A 33 -11.89 6.72 -3.35
CA VAL A 33 -10.63 6.42 -4.06
C VAL A 33 -10.72 5.07 -4.75
N LYS A 34 -11.24 4.04 -4.08
CA LYS A 34 -11.36 2.70 -4.67
C LYS A 34 -12.23 2.66 -5.91
N GLU A 35 -13.32 3.42 -5.91
CA GLU A 35 -14.30 3.38 -6.99
C GLU A 35 -13.91 4.25 -8.19
N ARG A 36 -13.31 5.41 -7.94
CA ARG A 36 -13.21 6.49 -8.95
C ARG A 36 -11.91 7.29 -8.90
N GLY A 37 -10.95 6.88 -8.07
CA GLY A 37 -9.68 7.57 -7.90
C GLY A 37 -9.83 8.97 -7.29
N TYR A 38 -8.81 9.80 -7.53
CA TYR A 38 -8.67 11.10 -6.86
C TYR A 38 -9.78 12.11 -7.20
N ALA A 39 -10.25 12.13 -8.45
CA ALA A 39 -11.24 13.10 -8.92
C ALA A 39 -12.58 13.03 -8.15
N ALA A 40 -12.87 11.90 -7.49
CA ALA A 40 -14.08 11.74 -6.68
C ALA A 40 -13.95 12.29 -5.24
N LEU A 41 -12.75 12.68 -4.80
CA LEU A 41 -12.48 13.17 -3.44
C LEU A 41 -12.82 14.66 -3.27
N SER A 42 -14.11 14.99 -3.35
CA SER A 42 -14.60 16.30 -2.90
C SER A 42 -15.12 16.24 -1.47
N VAL A 43 -14.98 17.34 -0.71
CA VAL A 43 -15.55 17.48 0.64
C VAL A 43 -17.04 17.11 0.64
N SER A 44 -17.79 17.60 -0.33
CA SER A 44 -19.22 17.30 -0.47
C SER A 44 -19.50 15.81 -0.68
N ALA A 45 -18.78 15.15 -1.60
CA ALA A 45 -18.97 13.72 -1.86
C ALA A 45 -18.60 12.86 -0.65
N ILE A 46 -17.52 13.19 0.04
CA ILE A 46 -17.05 12.47 1.22
C ILE A 46 -18.06 12.60 2.37
N CYS A 47 -18.46 13.83 2.70
CA CYS A 47 -19.44 14.09 3.77
C CYS A 47 -20.79 13.42 3.48
N LYS A 48 -21.29 13.54 2.24
CA LYS A 48 -22.53 12.90 1.80
C LYS A 48 -22.48 11.38 2.00
N ARG A 49 -21.35 10.76 1.67
CA ARG A 49 -21.17 9.31 1.83
C ARG A 49 -21.03 8.87 3.28
N ALA A 50 -20.31 9.66 4.08
CA ALA A 50 -20.12 9.41 5.50
C ALA A 50 -21.38 9.69 6.33
N GLY A 51 -22.41 10.33 5.75
CA GLY A 51 -23.62 10.71 6.48
C GLY A 51 -23.36 11.83 7.49
N VAL A 52 -22.34 12.66 7.27
CA VAL A 52 -21.96 13.76 8.15
C VAL A 52 -21.99 15.10 7.43
N SER A 53 -21.92 16.20 8.18
CA SER A 53 -21.91 17.55 7.63
C SER A 53 -20.48 18.02 7.29
N ALA A 54 -20.34 18.99 6.38
CA ALA A 54 -19.04 19.60 6.09
C ALA A 54 -18.37 20.25 7.32
N PRO A 55 -19.11 20.95 8.22
CA PRO A 55 -18.54 21.41 9.49
C PRO A 55 -17.94 20.30 10.35
N SER A 56 -18.52 19.08 10.35
CA SER A 56 -17.95 17.93 11.07
C SER A 56 -16.62 17.49 10.46
N LEU A 57 -16.48 17.45 9.13
CA LEU A 57 -15.17 17.19 8.50
C LEU A 57 -14.13 18.23 8.92
N TYR A 58 -14.46 19.52 8.83
CA TYR A 58 -13.54 20.59 9.21
C TYR A 58 -13.20 20.55 10.71
N HIS A 59 -14.14 20.15 11.56
CA HIS A 59 -13.88 19.95 12.98
C HIS A 59 -12.86 18.83 13.23
N HIS A 60 -12.96 17.70 12.51
CA HIS A 60 -12.07 16.56 12.70
C HIS A 60 -10.69 16.72 12.04
N PHE A 61 -10.63 17.40 10.90
CA PHE A 61 -9.46 17.37 10.01
C PHE A 61 -8.92 18.75 9.63
N GLY A 62 -9.62 19.83 10.01
CA GLY A 62 -9.30 21.20 9.60
C GLY A 62 -9.70 21.48 8.16
N ASP A 63 -9.27 20.64 7.21
CA ASP A 63 -9.55 20.75 5.78
C ASP A 63 -9.56 19.37 5.07
N LYS A 64 -9.71 19.39 3.74
CA LYS A 64 -9.61 18.19 2.90
C LYS A 64 -8.21 17.58 2.98
N ALA A 65 -7.15 18.39 3.05
CA ALA A 65 -5.77 17.90 3.09
C ALA A 65 -5.49 17.08 4.36
N GLY A 66 -5.97 17.55 5.52
CA GLY A 66 -5.87 16.84 6.80
C GLY A 66 -6.62 15.51 6.79
N LEU A 67 -7.78 15.43 6.12
CA LEU A 67 -8.49 14.17 5.94
C LEU A 67 -7.68 13.19 5.07
N LEU A 68 -7.12 13.66 3.95
CA LEU A 68 -6.33 12.81 3.05
C LEU A 68 -5.03 12.34 3.69
N LEU A 69 -4.39 13.18 4.51
CA LEU A 69 -3.24 12.78 5.31
C LEU A 69 -3.63 11.68 6.31
N ALA A 70 -4.73 11.86 7.05
CA ALA A 70 -5.20 10.85 8.00
C ALA A 70 -5.55 9.51 7.30
N LEU A 71 -6.11 9.57 6.09
CA LEU A 71 -6.36 8.39 5.28
C LEU A 71 -5.06 7.66 4.91
N ILE A 72 -4.03 8.37 4.46
CA ILE A 72 -2.72 7.79 4.14
C ILE A 72 -2.10 7.12 5.37
N GLU A 73 -2.13 7.80 6.52
CA GLU A 73 -1.55 7.28 7.77
C GLU A 73 -2.25 6.01 8.24
N GLU A 74 -3.58 5.96 8.14
CA GLU A 74 -4.38 4.77 8.48
C GLU A 74 -4.03 3.60 7.56
N CYS A 75 -3.96 3.83 6.24
CA CYS A 75 -3.59 2.80 5.27
C CYS A 75 -2.17 2.26 5.52
N LEU A 76 -1.19 3.14 5.77
CA LEU A 76 0.18 2.73 6.10
C LEU A 76 0.23 1.85 7.36
N ALA A 77 -0.52 2.22 8.41
CA ALA A 77 -0.56 1.45 9.65
C ALA A 77 -1.17 0.06 9.46
N GLN A 78 -2.25 -0.04 8.67
CA GLN A 78 -2.91 -1.31 8.34
C GLN A 78 -1.98 -2.21 7.52
N ASP A 79 -1.34 -1.68 6.48
CA ASP A 79 -0.42 -2.45 5.65
C ASP A 79 0.81 -2.91 6.42
N ALA A 80 1.40 -2.05 7.26
CA ALA A 80 2.53 -2.42 8.12
C ALA A 80 2.17 -3.61 9.03
N THR A 81 0.99 -3.56 9.67
CA THR A 81 0.49 -4.64 10.54
C THR A 81 0.26 -5.93 9.75
N ALA A 82 -0.38 -5.84 8.59
CA ALA A 82 -0.64 -6.99 7.71
C ALA A 82 0.65 -7.61 7.18
N MET A 83 1.66 -6.80 6.83
CA MET A 83 2.95 -7.32 6.34
C MET A 83 3.79 -7.92 7.46
N MET A 84 3.88 -7.28 8.63
CA MET A 84 4.66 -7.80 9.76
C MET A 84 4.18 -9.21 10.16
N SER A 85 2.86 -9.41 10.28
CA SER A 85 2.29 -10.72 10.62
C SER A 85 2.57 -11.83 9.60
N LYS A 86 2.90 -11.49 8.34
CA LYS A 86 3.14 -12.45 7.26
C LYS A 86 4.62 -12.69 6.95
N ILE A 87 5.52 -11.77 7.32
CA ILE A 87 6.94 -11.79 6.91
C ILE A 87 7.86 -12.40 7.99
N GLU A 88 7.37 -12.62 9.20
CA GLU A 88 8.14 -13.28 10.26
C GLU A 88 8.32 -14.78 10.00
N GLY A 89 9.58 -15.23 9.98
CA GLY A 89 9.93 -16.64 9.85
C GLY A 89 11.43 -16.88 9.64
N LYS A 90 11.87 -18.11 9.90
CA LYS A 90 13.27 -18.56 9.77
C LYS A 90 13.51 -19.34 8.48
N GLU A 91 12.65 -19.18 7.48
CA GLU A 91 12.75 -19.93 6.22
C GLU A 91 14.01 -19.54 5.42
N PRO A 92 14.47 -20.41 4.49
CA PRO A 92 15.51 -20.07 3.55
C PRO A 92 15.18 -18.80 2.73
N PRO A 93 16.19 -18.01 2.30
CA PRO A 93 15.98 -16.74 1.62
C PRO A 93 15.04 -16.79 0.40
N LEU A 94 15.09 -17.86 -0.39
CA LEU A 94 14.18 -18.04 -1.54
C LEU A 94 12.72 -18.09 -1.11
N GLN A 95 12.40 -18.84 -0.05
CA GLN A 95 11.02 -18.99 0.43
C GLN A 95 10.51 -17.66 1.00
N ARG A 96 11.38 -16.92 1.70
CA ARG A 96 11.07 -15.57 2.20
C ARG A 96 10.80 -14.59 1.05
N LEU A 97 11.62 -14.64 0.00
CA LEU A 97 11.43 -13.85 -1.22
C LEU A 97 10.12 -14.21 -1.94
N GLN A 98 9.87 -15.50 -2.16
CA GLN A 98 8.65 -15.99 -2.81
C GLN A 98 7.41 -15.60 -2.01
N ARG A 99 7.46 -15.68 -0.69
CA ARG A 99 6.38 -15.23 0.19
C ARG A 99 6.19 -13.71 0.09
N PHE A 100 7.27 -12.93 0.11
CA PHE A 100 7.18 -11.47 -0.06
C PHE A 100 6.54 -11.08 -1.41
N ILE A 101 6.96 -11.73 -2.50
CA ILE A 101 6.38 -11.57 -3.84
C ILE A 101 4.92 -12.04 -3.87
N ALA A 102 4.58 -13.16 -3.22
CA ALA A 102 3.22 -13.69 -3.20
C ALA A 102 2.25 -12.77 -2.44
N ILE A 103 2.67 -12.26 -1.27
CA ILE A 103 1.94 -11.25 -0.49
C ILE A 103 1.68 -10.04 -1.38
N PHE A 104 2.72 -9.55 -2.05
CA PHE A 104 2.60 -8.43 -2.96
C PHE A 104 1.66 -8.73 -4.14
N ARG A 105 1.74 -9.91 -4.75
CA ARG A 105 0.80 -10.35 -5.79
C ARG A 105 -0.63 -10.35 -5.28
N GLU A 106 -0.89 -10.82 -4.06
CA GLU A 106 -2.23 -10.77 -3.45
C GLU A 106 -2.71 -9.32 -3.28
N PHE A 107 -1.84 -8.40 -2.90
CA PHE A 107 -2.17 -6.97 -2.83
C PHE A 107 -2.65 -6.41 -4.19
N PHE A 108 -1.97 -6.73 -5.30
CA PHE A 108 -2.28 -6.16 -6.63
C PHE A 108 -3.33 -6.93 -7.44
N THR A 109 -3.49 -8.24 -7.20
CA THR A 109 -4.49 -9.08 -7.88
C THR A 109 -5.80 -9.20 -7.10
N GLY A 110 -5.78 -8.86 -5.80
CA GLY A 110 -6.97 -8.74 -4.98
C GLY A 110 -7.81 -7.52 -5.36
N ARG A 111 -9.12 -7.56 -5.09
CA ARG A 111 -10.01 -6.38 -5.25
C ARG A 111 -9.86 -5.35 -4.12
N THR A 112 -8.81 -5.45 -3.32
CA THR A 112 -8.54 -4.55 -2.20
C THR A 112 -7.58 -3.47 -2.67
N VAL A 113 -7.99 -2.21 -2.61
CA VAL A 113 -7.07 -1.08 -2.86
C VAL A 113 -6.06 -1.02 -1.74
N ASP A 114 -4.78 -1.12 -2.13
CA ASP A 114 -3.61 -1.01 -1.25
C ASP A 114 -3.22 0.46 -0.99
N THR A 115 -2.33 0.66 -0.01
CA THR A 115 -1.84 2.01 0.32
C THR A 115 -1.13 2.67 -0.86
N ALA A 116 -0.43 1.91 -1.70
CA ALA A 116 0.29 2.46 -2.85
C ALA A 116 -0.69 3.12 -3.85
N THR A 117 -1.84 2.51 -4.08
CA THR A 117 -2.91 3.04 -4.93
C THR A 117 -3.57 4.27 -4.31
N VAL A 118 -3.77 4.29 -2.99
CA VAL A 118 -4.28 5.48 -2.27
C VAL A 118 -3.29 6.64 -2.38
N VAL A 119 -2.01 6.40 -2.10
CA VAL A 119 -0.94 7.41 -2.20
C VAL A 119 -0.80 7.89 -3.64
N PHE A 120 -0.85 7.00 -4.63
CA PHE A 120 -0.82 7.37 -6.04
C PHE A 120 -2.00 8.26 -6.43
N ALA A 121 -3.22 7.89 -6.03
CA ALA A 121 -4.40 8.72 -6.28
C ALA A 121 -4.21 10.11 -5.65
N ILE A 122 -3.87 10.19 -4.37
CA ILE A 122 -3.68 11.46 -3.67
C ILE A 122 -2.54 12.30 -4.26
N SER A 123 -1.50 11.67 -4.82
CA SER A 123 -0.41 12.37 -5.50
C SER A 123 -0.86 13.20 -6.71
N GLN A 124 -2.01 12.87 -7.33
CA GLN A 124 -2.61 13.70 -8.38
C GLN A 124 -3.07 15.07 -7.87
N GLY A 125 -3.34 15.18 -6.57
CA GLY A 125 -3.64 16.42 -5.85
C GLY A 125 -2.44 17.15 -5.29
N ARG A 126 -1.20 16.72 -5.58
CA ARG A 126 0.03 17.26 -4.97
C ARG A 126 0.19 18.77 -5.17
N GLY A 127 -0.38 19.33 -6.25
CA GLY A 127 -0.39 20.77 -6.51
C GLY A 127 -1.45 21.58 -5.76
N GLU A 128 -2.40 20.93 -5.06
CA GLU A 128 -3.48 21.64 -4.35
C GLU A 128 -3.06 22.17 -2.97
N SER A 129 -2.06 21.55 -2.33
CA SER A 129 -1.62 21.92 -0.98
C SER A 129 -0.23 21.37 -0.66
N GLU A 130 0.60 22.19 -0.01
CA GLU A 130 1.90 21.77 0.52
C GLU A 130 1.77 20.65 1.55
N ALA A 131 0.68 20.64 2.34
CA ALA A 131 0.42 19.58 3.30
C ALA A 131 0.18 18.23 2.60
N ILE A 132 -0.54 18.22 1.48
CA ILE A 132 -0.74 17.00 0.66
C ILE A 132 0.59 16.55 0.06
N ALA A 133 1.38 17.48 -0.48
CA ALA A 133 2.70 17.15 -1.04
C ALA A 133 3.63 16.51 0.00
N ASN A 134 3.73 17.11 1.19
CA ASN A 134 4.54 16.59 2.28
C ASN A 134 4.04 15.23 2.78
N ALA A 135 2.73 15.02 2.83
CA ALA A 135 2.12 13.75 3.21
C ALA A 135 2.48 12.63 2.22
N VAL A 136 2.29 12.89 0.93
CA VAL A 136 2.64 11.95 -0.15
C VAL A 136 4.12 11.62 -0.12
N ASP A 137 4.98 12.62 0.01
CA ASP A 137 6.43 12.43 0.05
C ASP A 137 6.87 11.62 1.28
N LYS A 138 6.27 11.89 2.44
CA LYS A 138 6.51 11.13 3.68
C LYS A 138 6.05 9.67 3.51
N ALA A 139 4.88 9.45 2.93
CA ALA A 139 4.34 8.11 2.70
C ALA A 139 5.18 7.32 1.70
N GLN A 140 5.57 7.92 0.58
CA GLN A 140 6.48 7.32 -0.40
C GLN A 140 7.81 6.93 0.26
N ARG A 141 8.44 7.84 1.01
CA ARG A 141 9.67 7.53 1.75
C ARG A 141 9.48 6.37 2.74
N ALA A 142 8.37 6.34 3.48
CA ALA A 142 8.08 5.26 4.43
C ALA A 142 7.92 3.91 3.73
N ILE A 143 7.15 3.85 2.64
CA ILE A 143 6.92 2.64 1.83
C ILE A 143 8.24 2.11 1.27
N VAL A 144 9.06 3.00 0.69
CA VAL A 144 10.35 2.60 0.12
C VAL A 144 11.30 2.14 1.22
N THR A 145 11.42 2.88 2.33
CA THR A 145 12.29 2.52 3.46
C THR A 145 11.91 1.17 4.03
N PHE A 146 10.61 0.91 4.22
CA PHE A 146 10.12 -0.37 4.70
C PHE A 146 10.47 -1.50 3.73
N THR A 147 10.21 -1.30 2.44
CA THR A 147 10.47 -2.30 1.38
C THR A 147 11.97 -2.58 1.25
N ALA A 148 12.81 -1.55 1.31
CA ALA A 148 14.26 -1.66 1.28
C ALA A 148 14.77 -2.43 2.50
N ALA A 149 14.25 -2.15 3.70
CA ALA A 149 14.62 -2.90 4.90
C ALA A 149 14.24 -4.39 4.79
N ARG A 150 13.13 -4.73 4.13
CA ARG A 150 12.76 -6.13 3.85
C ARG A 150 13.71 -6.78 2.85
N PHE A 151 14.05 -6.12 1.75
CA PHE A 151 15.03 -6.68 0.80
C PHE A 151 16.42 -6.80 1.40
N ALA A 152 16.87 -5.81 2.18
CA ALA A 152 18.13 -5.85 2.89
C ALA A 152 18.23 -7.09 3.80
N ASP A 153 17.15 -7.40 4.53
CA ASP A 153 17.06 -8.55 5.42
C ASP A 153 16.89 -9.89 4.70
N ILE A 154 16.08 -9.96 3.64
CA ILE A 154 15.88 -11.19 2.84
C ILE A 154 17.15 -11.55 2.08
N LEU A 155 17.77 -10.54 1.45
CA LEU A 155 18.95 -10.74 0.62
C LEU A 155 20.20 -10.80 1.50
N GLY A 156 20.24 -10.13 2.66
CA GLY A 156 21.43 -9.97 3.48
C GLY A 156 22.40 -8.93 2.91
N MET A 157 21.88 -7.82 2.39
CA MET A 157 22.67 -6.71 1.84
C MET A 157 22.45 -5.42 2.63
N LYS A 158 23.46 -4.53 2.63
CA LYS A 158 23.40 -3.27 3.40
C LYS A 158 22.54 -2.20 2.75
N ASP A 159 22.53 -2.14 1.42
CA ASP A 159 21.75 -1.18 0.65
C ASP A 159 20.88 -1.94 -0.35
N ALA A 160 19.57 -1.90 -0.13
CA ALA A 160 18.58 -2.51 -1.02
C ALA A 160 17.56 -1.46 -1.53
N GLN A 161 17.94 -0.18 -1.49
CA GLN A 161 17.06 0.92 -1.88
C GLN A 161 16.63 0.78 -3.35
N VAL A 162 17.58 0.52 -4.25
CA VAL A 162 17.31 0.34 -5.69
C VAL A 162 16.39 -0.85 -5.95
N PHE A 163 16.55 -1.96 -5.20
CA PHE A 163 15.64 -3.11 -5.30
C PHE A 163 14.22 -2.74 -4.90
N ALA A 164 14.07 -1.96 -3.83
CA ALA A 164 12.77 -1.45 -3.41
C ALA A 164 12.16 -0.52 -4.47
N ASP A 165 12.93 0.42 -5.02
CA ASP A 165 12.46 1.36 -6.04
C ASP A 165 12.00 0.64 -7.31
N LEU A 166 12.79 -0.34 -7.80
CA LEU A 166 12.43 -1.16 -8.97
C LEU A 166 11.18 -2.01 -8.70
N PHE A 167 11.11 -2.61 -7.52
CA PHE A 167 9.96 -3.42 -7.11
C PHE A 167 8.67 -2.59 -7.03
N LEU A 168 8.74 -1.41 -6.40
CA LEU A 168 7.61 -0.49 -6.26
C LEU A 168 7.19 0.13 -7.61
N SER A 169 8.15 0.42 -8.48
CA SER A 169 7.87 0.88 -9.85
C SER A 169 7.09 -0.18 -10.64
N PHE A 170 7.46 -1.45 -10.49
CA PHE A 170 6.73 -2.54 -11.10
C PHE A 170 5.33 -2.74 -10.48
N ALA A 171 5.20 -2.58 -9.16
CA ALA A 171 3.90 -2.52 -8.46
C ALA A 171 2.94 -1.53 -9.12
N ALA A 172 3.42 -0.31 -9.31
CA ALA A 172 2.63 0.78 -9.88
C ALA A 172 2.19 0.43 -11.31
N TYR A 173 3.08 -0.17 -12.10
CA TYR A 173 2.75 -0.67 -13.44
C TYR A 173 1.65 -1.74 -13.42
N LEU A 174 1.72 -2.73 -12.52
CA LEU A 174 0.67 -3.74 -12.36
C LEU A 174 -0.67 -3.11 -11.97
N SER A 175 -0.67 -2.19 -11.02
CA SER A 175 -1.87 -1.45 -10.59
C SER A 175 -2.51 -0.70 -11.75
N GLN A 176 -1.69 -0.09 -12.62
CA GLN A 176 -2.19 0.59 -13.82
C GLN A 176 -2.89 -0.38 -14.78
N ILE A 177 -2.33 -1.57 -15.03
CA ILE A 177 -2.98 -2.60 -15.85
C ILE A 177 -4.30 -3.04 -15.21
N ALA A 178 -4.29 -3.31 -13.90
CA ALA A 178 -5.46 -3.79 -13.16
C ALA A 178 -6.65 -2.82 -13.21
N GLN A 179 -6.38 -1.52 -13.32
CA GLN A 179 -7.40 -0.48 -13.43
C GLN A 179 -7.94 -0.29 -14.87
N THR A 180 -7.36 -0.95 -15.87
CA THR A 180 -7.86 -0.85 -17.25
C THR A 180 -9.12 -1.70 -17.47
N SER A 181 -10.00 -1.22 -18.35
CA SER A 181 -11.15 -1.99 -18.87
C SER A 181 -10.80 -2.79 -20.13
N ALA A 182 -9.51 -3.03 -20.38
CA ALA A 182 -9.06 -3.71 -21.59
C ALA A 182 -9.50 -5.19 -21.57
N PRO A 183 -9.95 -5.76 -22.71
CA PRO A 183 -10.41 -7.15 -22.76
C PRO A 183 -9.30 -8.17 -22.46
N ASP A 184 -8.03 -7.79 -22.64
CA ASP A 184 -6.85 -8.62 -22.38
C ASP A 184 -6.19 -8.32 -21.02
N ARG A 185 -6.85 -7.57 -20.13
CA ARG A 185 -6.31 -7.14 -18.82
C ARG A 185 -5.70 -8.29 -18.02
N ASP A 186 -6.46 -9.36 -17.83
CA ASP A 186 -6.05 -10.47 -16.95
C ASP A 186 -4.85 -11.23 -17.52
N GLU A 187 -4.83 -11.40 -18.85
CA GLU A 187 -3.68 -11.98 -19.57
C GLU A 187 -2.44 -11.08 -19.47
N ARG A 188 -2.60 -9.76 -19.59
CA ARG A 188 -1.50 -8.80 -19.41
C ARG A 188 -0.96 -8.81 -17.98
N LEU A 189 -1.82 -8.83 -16.97
CA LEU A 189 -1.42 -8.95 -15.57
C LEU A 189 -0.64 -10.24 -15.32
N HIS A 190 -1.17 -11.37 -15.79
CA HIS A 190 -0.53 -12.67 -15.61
C HIS A 190 0.88 -12.70 -16.23
N ARG A 191 1.01 -12.23 -17.48
CA ARG A 191 2.32 -12.14 -18.15
C ARG A 191 3.26 -11.20 -17.43
N ALA A 192 2.81 -10.01 -17.03
CA ALA A 192 3.64 -9.03 -16.33
C ALA A 192 4.21 -9.62 -15.03
N VAL A 193 3.37 -10.18 -14.16
CA VAL A 193 3.80 -10.81 -12.90
C VAL A 193 4.82 -11.92 -13.16
N LYS A 194 4.56 -12.80 -14.12
CA LYS A 194 5.46 -13.90 -14.49
C LYS A 194 6.84 -13.39 -14.94
N HIS A 195 6.88 -12.36 -15.79
CA HIS A 195 8.15 -11.78 -16.24
C HIS A 195 8.90 -11.08 -15.11
N PHE A 196 8.19 -10.41 -14.21
CA PHE A 196 8.81 -9.76 -13.06
C PHE A 196 9.46 -10.75 -12.11
N GLU A 197 8.75 -11.81 -11.72
CA GLU A 197 9.33 -12.88 -10.90
C GLU A 197 10.61 -13.44 -11.53
N ARG A 198 10.57 -13.67 -12.85
CA ARG A 198 11.72 -14.13 -13.63
C ARG A 198 12.90 -13.15 -13.56
N PHE A 199 12.68 -11.87 -13.85
CA PHE A 199 13.75 -10.85 -13.82
C PHE A 199 14.31 -10.67 -12.41
N PHE A 200 13.46 -10.73 -11.39
CA PHE A 200 13.87 -10.56 -10.00
C PHE A 200 14.77 -11.70 -9.53
N ILE A 201 14.40 -12.96 -9.84
CA ILE A 201 15.22 -14.14 -9.52
C ILE A 201 16.58 -14.08 -10.24
N LEU A 202 16.59 -13.72 -11.53
CA LEU A 202 17.83 -13.57 -12.30
C LEU A 202 18.72 -12.45 -11.75
N GLY A 203 18.14 -11.29 -11.45
CA GLY A 203 18.86 -10.15 -10.89
C GLY A 203 19.48 -10.47 -9.52
N ILE A 204 18.75 -11.16 -8.65
CA ILE A 204 19.29 -11.61 -7.36
C ILE A 204 20.43 -12.60 -7.55
N GLY A 205 20.31 -13.58 -8.45
CA GLY A 205 21.39 -14.53 -8.71
C GLY A 205 22.67 -13.86 -9.23
N ALA A 206 22.53 -12.79 -10.02
CA ALA A 206 23.66 -11.99 -10.50
C ALA A 206 24.30 -11.14 -9.38
N GLU A 207 23.48 -10.48 -8.55
CA GLU A 207 23.97 -9.60 -7.47
C GLU A 207 24.45 -10.38 -6.24
N ARG A 208 23.90 -11.58 -5.99
CA ARG A 208 24.17 -12.43 -4.82
C ARG A 208 24.45 -13.89 -5.23
N PRO A 209 25.62 -14.17 -5.85
CA PRO A 209 25.95 -15.50 -6.37
C PRO A 209 25.97 -16.60 -5.30
N GLU A 210 26.14 -16.26 -4.03
CA GLU A 210 26.08 -17.22 -2.92
C GLU A 210 24.70 -17.89 -2.78
N PHE A 211 23.63 -17.24 -3.25
CA PHE A 211 22.29 -17.84 -3.29
C PHE A 211 22.24 -19.04 -4.24
N LEU A 212 23.09 -19.09 -5.27
CA LEU A 212 23.18 -20.23 -6.19
C LEU A 212 23.76 -21.50 -5.54
N LYS A 213 24.26 -21.42 -4.30
CA LYS A 213 24.65 -22.60 -3.51
C LYS A 213 23.43 -23.31 -2.90
N ASP A 214 22.31 -22.61 -2.72
CA ASP A 214 21.05 -23.20 -2.31
C ASP A 214 20.41 -23.91 -3.51
N ALA A 215 20.09 -25.20 -3.35
CA ALA A 215 19.63 -26.04 -4.45
C ALA A 215 18.30 -25.56 -5.05
N ASP A 216 17.38 -25.09 -4.19
CA ASP A 216 16.07 -24.61 -4.63
C ASP A 216 16.21 -23.29 -5.40
N PHE A 217 17.05 -22.38 -4.91
CA PHE A 217 17.31 -21.11 -5.59
C PHE A 217 18.03 -21.34 -6.93
N ALA A 218 19.05 -22.21 -6.97
CA ALA A 218 19.75 -22.55 -8.21
C ALA A 218 18.79 -23.14 -9.26
N ALA A 219 17.89 -24.03 -8.85
CA ALA A 219 16.87 -24.59 -9.73
C ALA A 219 15.90 -23.52 -10.24
N ALA A 220 15.43 -22.62 -9.37
CA ALA A 220 14.56 -21.51 -9.75
C ALA A 220 15.26 -20.54 -10.72
N HIS A 221 16.53 -20.23 -10.48
CA HIS A 221 17.34 -19.38 -11.34
C HIS A 221 17.59 -20.02 -12.71
N ALA A 222 17.95 -21.30 -12.76
CA ALA A 222 18.13 -22.03 -14.02
C ALA A 222 16.82 -22.09 -14.82
N LYS A 223 15.69 -22.33 -14.16
CA LYS A 223 14.36 -22.26 -14.77
C LYS A 223 14.08 -20.86 -15.33
N ALA A 224 14.36 -19.81 -14.57
CA ALA A 224 14.19 -18.43 -15.01
C ALA A 224 15.13 -18.05 -16.18
N ALA A 225 16.30 -18.67 -16.30
CA ALA A 225 17.22 -18.45 -17.41
C ALA A 225 16.77 -19.17 -18.71
N SER A 226 15.90 -20.18 -18.61
CA SER A 226 15.49 -20.98 -19.77
C SER A 226 14.73 -20.16 -20.83
N PRO A 227 15.08 -20.25 -22.13
CA PRO A 227 14.39 -19.55 -23.22
C PRO A 227 12.92 -19.98 -23.38
N GLN A 228 12.54 -21.16 -22.90
CA GLN A 228 11.21 -21.77 -23.08
C GLN A 228 10.08 -21.05 -22.33
N LEU A 229 10.39 -20.01 -21.56
CA LEU A 229 9.43 -19.17 -20.84
C LEU A 229 9.17 -17.81 -21.50
N ALA A 230 9.75 -17.55 -22.68
CA ALA A 230 9.51 -16.35 -23.49
C ALA A 230 8.22 -16.45 -24.32
#